data_AF-A0A8T3WI04-F1
#
_entry.id   AF-A0A8T3WI04-F1
#
_cell.length_a   1.000
_cell.length_b   1.000
_cell.length_c   1.000
_cell.angle_alpha   90.00
_cell.angle_beta   90.00
_cell.angle_gamma   90.00
#
_symmetry.space_group_name_H-M   'P 1'
#
loop_
_entity.id
_entity.type
_entity.pdbx_description
1 polymer ?
#
loop_
_entity_poly.entity_id
_entity_poly.type
_entity_poly.pdbx_seq_one_letter_code
_entity_poly.pdbx_strand_id
1 'polypeptide(L)'
;MHAKGVPIRIFFESLGMKFNKNCFILDDGEKYCSNEFKTLKFYVNGKLNNEYEDYVFNDLDKILISYGNEDQSKIQSQISTITDFSKVH
;
A
#
# COMPACT_ATOMS: atom_id res chain seq x y z
N MET A 1 0.94 -5.04 -22.50
CA MET A 1 -0.11 -5.89 -21.91
C MET A 1 -0.17 -5.56 -20.42
N HIS A 2 -1.19 -4.84 -19.97
CA HIS A 2 -1.37 -4.57 -18.53
C HIS A 2 -2.05 -5.83 -17.95
N ALA A 3 -1.39 -6.54 -17.04
CA ALA A 3 -1.95 -7.74 -16.44
C ALA A 3 -3.09 -7.34 -15.49
N LYS A 4 -4.33 -7.41 -15.99
CA LYS A 4 -5.53 -7.24 -15.16
C LYS A 4 -5.74 -8.48 -14.31
N GLY A 5 -6.17 -8.32 -13.06
CA GLY A 5 -6.47 -9.45 -12.18
C GLY A 5 -5.30 -9.97 -11.36
N VAL A 6 -4.17 -9.25 -11.29
CA VAL A 6 -3.01 -9.66 -10.50
C VAL A 6 -3.09 -9.04 -9.10
N PRO A 7 -3.06 -9.84 -8.03
CA PRO A 7 -2.98 -9.33 -6.67
C PRO A 7 -1.72 -8.50 -6.45
N ILE A 8 -1.82 -7.45 -5.66
CA ILE A 8 -0.71 -6.54 -5.34
C ILE A 8 0.48 -7.27 -4.70
N ARG A 9 0.24 -8.40 -4.02
CA ARG A 9 1.31 -9.28 -3.53
C ARG A 9 2.27 -9.72 -4.63
N ILE A 10 1.75 -10.12 -5.79
CA ILE A 10 2.58 -10.60 -6.92
C ILE A 10 3.45 -9.46 -7.45
N PHE A 11 2.92 -8.22 -7.48
CA PHE A 11 3.68 -7.05 -7.85
C PHE A 11 4.87 -6.83 -6.91
N PHE A 12 4.66 -6.85 -5.59
CA PHE A 12 5.74 -6.70 -4.63
C PHE A 12 6.73 -7.87 -4.65
N GLU A 13 6.25 -9.11 -4.79
CA GLU A 13 7.10 -10.30 -4.92
C GLU A 13 8.03 -10.20 -6.14
N SER A 14 7.55 -9.60 -7.24
CA SER A 14 8.38 -9.35 -8.44
C SER A 14 9.53 -8.36 -8.20
N LEU A 15 9.41 -7.51 -7.18
CA LEU A 15 10.45 -6.57 -6.73
C LEU A 15 11.33 -7.16 -5.61
N GLY A 16 11.15 -8.43 -5.24
CA GLY A 16 11.83 -9.04 -4.09
C GLY A 16 11.26 -8.65 -2.72
N MET A 17 10.14 -7.93 -2.71
CA MET A 17 9.44 -7.46 -1.50
C MET A 17 8.35 -8.46 -1.10
N LYS A 18 7.90 -8.41 0.16
CA LYS A 18 6.74 -9.19 0.63
C LYS A 18 5.76 -8.28 1.35
N PHE A 19 4.51 -8.29 0.90
CA PHE A 19 3.45 -7.50 1.48
C PHE A 19 2.31 -8.40 1.95
N ASN A 20 1.89 -8.22 3.20
CA ASN A 20 0.69 -8.82 3.76
C ASN A 20 0.05 -7.92 4.83
N LYS A 21 -1.12 -8.31 5.32
CA LYS A 21 -1.89 -7.60 6.35
C LYS A 21 -1.10 -7.21 7.59
N ASN A 22 -0.09 -8.00 7.95
CA ASN A 22 0.67 -7.77 9.17
C ASN A 22 2.02 -7.09 8.94
N CYS A 23 2.65 -7.28 7.79
CA CYS A 23 4.03 -6.89 7.53
C CYS A 23 4.25 -6.46 6.08
N PHE A 24 5.07 -5.42 5.92
CA PHE A 24 5.69 -5.08 4.65
C PHE A 24 7.20 -5.26 4.77
N ILE A 25 7.78 -6.11 3.92
CA ILE A 25 9.20 -6.48 3.89
C ILE A 25 9.79 -5.94 2.59
N LEU A 26 10.80 -5.08 2.68
CA LEU A 26 11.50 -4.53 1.53
C LEU A 26 12.55 -5.51 1.00
N ASP A 27 13.11 -5.21 -0.18
CA ASP A 27 14.08 -6.08 -0.86
C ASP A 27 15.42 -6.17 -0.12
N ASP A 28 15.76 -5.14 0.66
CA ASP A 28 16.92 -5.08 1.56
C ASP A 28 16.73 -5.88 2.87
N GLY A 29 15.54 -6.42 3.09
CA GLY A 29 15.17 -7.19 4.27
C GLY A 29 14.63 -6.38 5.44
N GLU A 30 14.48 -5.05 5.30
CA GLU A 30 13.78 -4.23 6.30
C GLU A 30 12.33 -4.68 6.45
N LYS A 31 11.83 -4.76 7.70
CA LYS A 31 10.49 -5.27 8.02
C LYS A 31 9.68 -4.26 8.80
N TYR A 32 8.55 -3.89 8.23
CA TYR A 32 7.56 -2.98 8.80
C TYR A 32 6.33 -3.79 9.21
N CYS A 33 6.42 -4.41 10.39
CA CYS A 33 5.37 -5.26 10.94
C CYS A 33 4.53 -4.53 11.98
N SER A 34 3.21 -4.69 11.88
CA SER A 34 2.23 -4.24 12.86
C SER A 34 2.54 -4.83 14.24
N ASN A 35 2.53 -3.98 15.26
CA ASN A 35 2.71 -4.32 16.66
C ASN A 35 1.80 -3.42 17.53
N GLU A 36 1.97 -3.49 18.84
CA GLU A 36 1.14 -2.77 19.82
C GLU A 36 1.22 -1.24 19.69
N PHE A 37 2.29 -0.71 19.10
CA PHE A 37 2.56 0.73 19.00
C PHE A 37 2.45 1.26 17.57
N LYS A 38 2.81 0.46 16.55
CA LYS A 38 2.83 0.85 15.15
C LYS A 38 2.01 -0.13 14.34
N THR A 39 1.15 0.39 13.47
CA THR A 39 0.29 -0.43 12.61
C THR A 39 0.59 -0.14 11.16
N LEU A 40 0.60 -1.19 10.35
CA LEU A 40 0.61 -1.11 8.90
C LEU A 40 -0.83 -0.89 8.43
N LYS A 41 -1.05 0.17 7.66
CA LYS A 41 -2.36 0.55 7.14
C LYS A 41 -2.28 0.65 5.63
N PHE A 42 -3.27 0.07 4.97
CA PHE A 42 -3.36 0.04 3.52
C PHE A 42 -4.58 0.83 3.07
N TYR A 43 -4.38 1.81 2.18
CA TYR A 43 -5.45 2.63 1.64
C TYR A 43 -5.47 2.55 0.12
N VAL A 44 -6.69 2.49 -0.41
CA VAL A 44 -6.99 2.51 -1.83
C VAL A 44 -7.96 3.66 -2.08
N ASN A 45 -7.59 4.58 -2.95
CA ASN A 45 -8.38 5.78 -3.28
C ASN A 45 -8.79 6.57 -2.02
N GLY A 46 -7.87 6.65 -1.05
CA GLY A 46 -8.05 7.35 0.23
C GLY A 46 -8.90 6.60 1.27
N LYS A 47 -9.38 5.40 0.98
CA LYS A 47 -10.17 4.58 1.91
C LYS A 47 -9.34 3.41 2.43
N LEU A 48 -9.45 3.12 3.72
CA LEU A 48 -8.78 1.96 4.32
C LEU A 48 -9.29 0.69 3.62
N ASN A 49 -8.37 -0.11 3.09
CA ASN A 49 -8.68 -1.38 2.46
C ASN A 49 -8.13 -2.54 3.32
N ASN A 50 -8.98 -3.54 3.56
CA ASN A 50 -8.65 -4.69 4.41
C ASN A 50 -8.22 -5.93 3.61
N GLU A 51 -8.14 -5.84 2.29
CA GLU A 51 -7.71 -6.95 1.42
C GLU A 51 -6.19 -7.12 1.37
N TYR A 52 -5.41 -6.07 1.65
CA TYR A 52 -3.94 -6.09 1.71
C TYR A 52 -3.30 -6.86 0.54
N GLU A 53 -2.66 -8.02 0.79
CA GLU A 53 -1.98 -8.85 -0.21
C GLU A 53 -2.87 -9.31 -1.37
N ASP A 54 -4.17 -9.48 -1.11
CA ASP A 54 -5.14 -10.03 -2.04
C ASP A 54 -5.81 -8.94 -2.90
N TYR A 55 -5.55 -7.66 -2.60
CA TYR A 55 -6.10 -6.56 -3.36
C TYR A 55 -5.63 -6.59 -4.82
N VAL A 56 -6.58 -6.61 -5.76
CA VAL A 56 -6.32 -6.50 -7.20
C VAL A 56 -6.46 -5.04 -7.60
N PHE A 57 -5.34 -4.41 -7.93
CA PHE A 57 -5.31 -3.01 -8.35
C PHE A 57 -5.81 -2.83 -9.79
N ASN A 58 -6.49 -1.71 -10.04
CA ASN A 58 -6.93 -1.29 -11.36
C ASN A 58 -6.15 -0.05 -11.82
N ASP A 59 -6.21 0.24 -13.13
CA ASP A 59 -5.67 1.48 -13.67
C ASP A 59 -6.21 2.70 -12.90
N LEU A 60 -5.30 3.63 -12.58
CA LEU A 60 -5.56 4.88 -11.85
C LEU A 60 -5.85 4.75 -10.34
N ASP A 61 -5.79 3.55 -9.77
CA ASP A 61 -5.94 3.41 -8.32
C ASP A 61 -4.80 4.10 -7.56
N LYS A 62 -5.16 4.90 -6.56
CA LYS A 62 -4.21 5.57 -5.66
C LYS A 62 -3.98 4.71 -4.44
N ILE A 63 -2.80 4.11 -4.35
CA ILE A 63 -2.42 3.20 -3.26
C ILE A 63 -1.53 3.93 -2.26
N LEU A 64 -1.84 3.80 -0.97
CA LEU A 64 -1.00 4.28 0.13
C LEU A 64 -0.79 3.15 1.14
N ILE A 65 0.49 2.82 1.37
CA ILE A 65 0.92 1.97 2.47
C ILE A 65 1.57 2.88 3.52
N SER A 66 0.97 2.95 4.70
CA SER A 66 1.47 3.76 5.82
C SER A 66 1.84 2.84 6.99
N TYR A 67 2.98 3.09 7.63
CA TYR A 67 3.44 2.33 8.79
C TYR A 67 3.78 3.27 9.94
N GLY A 68 3.03 3.18 11.04
CA GLY A 68 3.29 4.00 12.22
C GLY A 68 2.15 4.03 13.23
N ASN A 69 2.29 4.93 14.21
CA ASN A 69 1.28 5.23 15.22
C ASN A 69 0.40 6.43 14.81
N GLU A 70 0.35 6.75 13.52
CA GLU A 70 -0.25 7.99 13.04
C GLU A 70 -1.77 8.02 13.23
N ASP A 71 -2.24 9.08 13.88
CA ASP A 71 -3.65 9.46 13.95
C ASP A 71 -4.22 9.83 12.57
N GLN A 72 -5.53 9.65 12.40
CA GLN A 72 -6.22 9.82 11.11
C GLN A 72 -5.96 11.18 10.42
N SER A 73 -5.71 12.25 11.19
CA SER A 73 -5.39 13.57 10.66
C SER A 73 -4.08 13.59 9.85
N LYS A 74 -3.04 12.86 10.30
CA LYS A 74 -1.76 12.77 9.56
C LYS A 74 -1.89 11.95 8.29
N ILE A 75 -2.74 10.92 8.31
CA ILE A 75 -3.02 10.07 7.15
C ILE A 75 -3.75 10.87 6.07
N GLN A 76 -4.71 11.72 6.44
CA GLN A 76 -5.40 12.61 5.50
C GLN A 76 -4.44 13.58 4.79
N SER A 77 -3.43 14.09 5.51
CA SER A 77 -2.37 14.90 4.90
C SER A 77 -1.52 14.09 3.90
N GLN A 78 -1.17 12.84 4.22
CA GLN A 78 -0.45 11.96 3.28
C GLN A 78 -1.30 11.60 2.05
N ILE A 79 -2.61 11.35 2.21
CA ILE A 79 -3.51 11.11 1.07
C ILE A 79 -3.55 12.33 0.15
N SER A 80 -3.52 13.54 0.71
CA SER A 80 -3.56 14.79 -0.05
C SER A 80 -2.28 15.05 -0.87
N THR A 81 -1.16 14.39 -0.57
CA THR A 81 0.06 14.49 -1.39
C THR A 81 0.05 13.54 -2.60
N ILE A 82 -0.91 12.59 -2.67
CA ILE A 82 -1.06 11.67 -3.80
C ILE A 82 -1.76 12.40 -4.95
N THR A 83 -0.94 13.02 -5.78
CA THR A 83 -1.31 13.83 -6.94
C THR A 83 -1.74 12.94 -8.12
N ASP A 84 -2.56 13.48 -9.03
CA ASP A 84 -3.07 12.78 -10.23
C ASP A 84 -2.06 12.75 -11.39
N PHE A 85 -0.76 12.72 -11.12
CA PHE A 85 0.26 12.70 -12.19
C PHE A 85 0.10 11.51 -13.15
N SER A 86 -0.46 10.39 -12.68
CA SER A 86 -0.76 9.21 -13.50
C SER A 86 -1.82 9.44 -14.59
N LYS A 87 -2.59 10.53 -14.56
CA LYS A 87 -3.57 10.89 -15.61
C LYS A 87 -2.95 11.68 -16.78
N VAL A 88 -1.69 12.08 -16.67
CA VAL A 88 -1.04 13.03 -17.60
C VAL A 88 -0.16 12.31 -18.64
N HIS A 89 -0.14 10.97 -18.65
CA HIS A 89 0.57 10.19 -19.66
C HIS A 89 -0.37 9.28 -20.44
#